data_AF-E0MMS8-F1
#
_entry.id   AF-E0MMS8-F1
#
_cell.length_a   1.000
_cell.length_b   1.000
_cell.length_c   1.000
_cell.angle_alpha   90.00
_cell.angle_beta   90.00
_cell.angle_gamma   90.00
#
_symmetry.space_group_name_H-M   'P 1'
#
loop_
_entity.id
_entity.type
_entity.pdbx_description
1 polymer ?
#
loop_
_entity_poly.entity_id
_entity_poly.type
_entity_poly.pdbx_seq_one_letter_code
_entity_poly.pdbx_strand_id
1 'polypeptide(L)'
;MDLNTALPASLAEWAVMGVALIALAGGLVTLLDPRRIMAWTGLSLTPGRAFGLSELRGPLGGFYVGVALYIILSTPRPYIILTLAFGFACLGRVLAFVLDGVRSRENVLAATGDAILATLPALYVSGNLGWVDRLLFG
;
A
#
# COMPACT_ATOMS: atom_id res chain seq x y z
N MET A 1 -1.49 23.23 -12.27
CA MET A 1 -2.43 22.41 -11.48
C MET A 1 -3.57 23.33 -11.12
N ASP A 2 -4.69 23.22 -11.83
CA ASP A 2 -5.88 24.00 -11.50
C ASP A 2 -6.58 23.32 -10.34
N LEU A 3 -6.66 24.00 -9.19
CA LEU A 3 -7.31 23.45 -7.99
C LEU A 3 -8.81 23.14 -8.21
N ASN A 4 -9.39 23.61 -9.32
CA ASN A 4 -10.78 23.38 -9.72
C ASN A 4 -11.06 21.96 -10.24
N THR A 5 -10.06 21.12 -10.54
CA THR A 5 -10.29 19.74 -11.02
C THR A 5 -10.00 18.66 -9.98
N ALA A 6 -9.63 19.03 -8.75
CA ALA A 6 -9.31 18.07 -7.69
C ALA A 6 -10.55 17.49 -6.98
N LEU A 7 -11.70 18.17 -7.08
CA LEU A 7 -12.93 17.71 -6.43
C LEU A 7 -13.82 16.93 -7.41
N PRO A 8 -14.49 15.85 -6.95
CA PRO A 8 -15.43 15.10 -7.77
C PRO A 8 -16.52 15.99 -8.39
N ALA A 9 -16.74 15.86 -9.70
CA ALA A 9 -17.70 16.67 -10.46
C ALA A 9 -19.08 15.99 -10.64
N SER A 10 -19.18 14.69 -10.36
CA SER A 10 -20.38 13.88 -10.55
C SER A 10 -20.68 12.99 -9.35
N LEU A 11 -21.94 12.56 -9.19
CA LEU A 11 -22.33 11.62 -8.13
C LEU A 11 -21.52 10.32 -8.20
N ALA A 12 -21.21 9.85 -9.41
CA ALA A 12 -20.39 8.66 -9.63
C ALA A 12 -18.96 8.85 -9.10
N GLU A 13 -18.32 9.99 -9.39
CA GLU A 13 -16.99 10.30 -8.85
C GLU A 13 -17.01 10.47 -7.32
N TRP A 14 -18.08 11.05 -6.76
CA TRP A 14 -18.27 11.11 -5.31
C TRP A 14 -18.39 9.73 -4.68
N ALA A 15 -19.08 8.78 -5.33
CA ALA A 15 -19.16 7.40 -4.85
C ALA A 15 -17.78 6.73 -4.83
N VAL A 16 -16.98 6.91 -5.90
CA VAL A 16 -15.59 6.40 -5.96
C VAL A 16 -14.71 7.04 -4.88
N MET A 17 -14.82 8.35 -4.67
CA MET A 17 -14.11 9.04 -3.60
C MET A 17 -14.52 8.50 -2.22
N GLY A 18 -15.80 8.20 -2.01
CA GLY A 18 -16.31 7.55 -0.80
C GLY A 18 -15.68 6.18 -0.56
N VAL A 19 -15.55 5.35 -1.60
CA VAL A 19 -14.85 4.06 -1.51
C VAL A 19 -13.38 4.25 -1.13
N ALA A 20 -12.69 5.23 -1.73
CA ALA A 20 -11.31 5.55 -1.38
C ALA A 20 -11.17 5.99 0.08
N LEU A 21 -12.08 6.84 0.59
CA LEU A 21 -12.09 7.26 1.99
C LEU A 21 -12.33 6.09 2.95
N ILE A 22 -13.23 5.17 2.62
CA ILE A 22 -13.46 3.94 3.41
C ILE A 22 -12.22 3.05 3.40
N ALA A 23 -11.61 2.85 2.23
CA ALA A 23 -10.38 2.08 2.10
C ALA A 23 -9.22 2.72 2.88
N LEU A 24 -9.10 4.05 2.86
CA LEU A 24 -8.12 4.79 3.64
C LEU A 24 -8.34 4.57 5.15
N ALA A 25 -9.59 4.74 5.62
CA ALA A 25 -9.92 4.55 7.02
C ALA A 25 -9.64 3.10 7.48
N GLY A 26 -10.11 2.10 6.74
CA GLY A 26 -9.86 0.69 7.03
C GLY A 26 -8.36 0.34 6.99
N GLY A 27 -7.66 0.85 5.98
CA GLY A 27 -6.22 0.70 5.84
C GLY A 27 -5.45 1.31 7.02
N LEU A 28 -5.79 2.55 7.43
CA LEU A 28 -5.16 3.22 8.57
C LEU A 28 -5.44 2.49 9.89
N VAL A 29 -6.68 2.05 10.13
CA VAL A 29 -7.01 1.27 11.35
C VAL A 29 -6.19 -0.01 11.38
N THR A 30 -6.09 -0.74 10.27
CA THR A 30 -5.31 -1.99 10.19
C THR A 30 -3.81 -1.73 10.33
N LEU A 31 -3.31 -0.64 9.74
CA LEU A 31 -1.90 -0.23 9.80
C LEU A 31 -1.49 0.15 11.22
N LEU A 32 -2.36 0.81 11.99
CA LEU A 32 -2.08 1.31 13.33
C LEU A 32 -2.38 0.28 14.43
N ASP A 33 -3.54 -0.39 14.35
CA ASP A 33 -4.06 -1.34 15.34
C ASP A 33 -4.53 -2.64 14.64
N PRO A 34 -3.60 -3.48 14.16
CA PRO A 34 -3.94 -4.72 13.47
C PRO A 34 -4.69 -5.70 14.39
N ARG A 35 -4.46 -5.64 15.70
CA ARG A 35 -5.08 -6.55 16.67
C ARG A 35 -6.59 -6.31 16.82
N ARG A 36 -7.03 -5.06 16.70
CA ARG A 36 -8.47 -4.74 16.64
C ARG A 36 -9.13 -5.39 15.43
N ILE A 37 -8.48 -5.33 14.26
CA ILE A 37 -8.99 -5.97 13.04
C ILE A 37 -9.01 -7.49 13.21
N MET A 38 -7.98 -8.08 13.82
CA MET A 38 -7.98 -9.50 14.16
C MET A 38 -9.16 -9.90 15.04
N ALA A 39 -9.39 -9.16 16.13
CA ALA A 39 -10.49 -9.42 17.05
C ALA A 39 -11.86 -9.32 16.35
N TRP A 40 -12.05 -8.30 15.50
CA TRP A 40 -13.29 -8.09 14.77
C TRP A 40 -13.56 -9.19 13.72
N THR A 41 -12.50 -9.70 13.08
CA THR A 41 -12.60 -10.73 12.03
C THR A 41 -12.50 -12.16 12.57
N GLY A 42 -12.24 -12.34 13.86
CA GLY A 42 -11.99 -13.66 14.45
C GLY A 42 -10.64 -14.27 14.06
N LEU A 43 -9.73 -13.50 13.45
CA LEU A 43 -8.38 -13.96 13.14
C LEU A 43 -7.57 -14.12 14.43
N SER A 44 -6.75 -15.16 14.48
CA SER A 44 -5.83 -15.42 15.58
C SER A 44 -4.42 -15.68 15.05
N LEU A 45 -3.40 -15.32 15.83
CA LEU A 45 -2.02 -15.62 15.49
C LEU A 45 -1.72 -17.07 15.86
N THR A 46 -1.04 -17.79 14.97
CA THR A 46 -0.47 -19.09 15.30
C THR A 46 0.65 -18.90 16.33
N PRO A 47 0.67 -19.66 17.44
CA PRO A 47 1.74 -19.59 18.44
C PRO A 47 3.13 -19.72 17.81
N GLY A 48 4.06 -18.84 18.20
CA GLY A 48 5.42 -18.79 17.66
C GLY A 48 5.55 -18.23 16.22
N ARG A 49 4.44 -17.86 15.56
CA ARG A 49 4.44 -17.25 14.22
C ARG A 49 3.77 -15.89 14.23
N ALA A 50 4.59 -14.86 14.24
CA ALA A 50 4.12 -13.48 14.27
C ALA A 50 4.03 -12.82 12.87
N PHE A 51 4.20 -13.61 11.79
CA PHE A 51 4.08 -13.16 10.39
C PHE A 51 2.71 -12.50 10.11
N GLY A 52 1.64 -13.02 10.74
CA GLY A 52 0.28 -12.50 10.56
C GLY A 52 0.10 -11.01 10.93
N LEU A 53 0.83 -10.50 11.92
CA LEU A 53 0.78 -9.06 12.26
C LEU A 53 1.39 -8.20 11.16
N SER A 54 2.47 -8.67 10.54
CA SER A 54 3.09 -7.97 9.42
C SER A 54 2.21 -8.00 8.17
N GLU A 55 1.47 -9.08 7.93
CA GLU A 55 0.49 -9.18 6.83
C GLU A 55 -0.67 -8.19 7.00
N LEU A 56 -1.13 -8.01 8.24
CA LEU A 56 -2.15 -7.03 8.54
C LEU A 56 -1.64 -5.61 8.33
N ARG A 57 -0.48 -5.25 8.89
CA ARG A 57 0.04 -3.88 8.72
C ARG A 57 0.45 -3.57 7.28
N GLY A 58 1.09 -4.50 6.57
CA GLY A 58 1.58 -4.28 5.22
C GLY A 58 0.48 -4.42 4.15
N PRO A 59 0.21 -5.64 3.65
CA PRO A 59 -0.81 -5.89 2.62
C PRO A 59 -2.23 -5.43 2.93
N LEU A 60 -2.75 -5.60 4.15
CA LEU A 60 -4.14 -5.18 4.43
C LEU A 60 -4.25 -3.71 4.84
N GLY A 61 -3.26 -3.19 5.58
CA GLY A 61 -3.22 -1.81 6.03
C GLY A 61 -2.59 -0.89 4.97
N GLY A 62 -1.27 -0.98 4.84
CA GLY A 62 -0.46 -0.13 3.97
C GLY A 62 -0.90 -0.14 2.52
N PHE A 63 -1.18 -1.30 1.91
CA PHE A 63 -1.61 -1.35 0.51
C PHE A 63 -2.90 -0.55 0.27
N TYR A 64 -3.89 -0.70 1.16
CA TYR A 64 -5.16 0.02 1.07
C TYR A 64 -4.96 1.53 1.25
N VAL A 65 -4.08 1.93 2.17
CA VAL A 65 -3.69 3.34 2.33
C VAL A 65 -3.07 3.88 1.03
N GLY A 66 -2.11 3.17 0.43
CA GLY A 66 -1.45 3.62 -0.80
C GLY A 66 -2.40 3.75 -1.99
N VAL A 67 -3.29 2.76 -2.19
CA VAL A 67 -4.34 2.81 -3.22
C VAL A 67 -5.28 3.98 -3.00
N ALA A 68 -5.77 4.16 -1.77
CA ALA A 68 -6.71 5.23 -1.46
C ALA A 68 -6.10 6.61 -1.65
N LEU A 69 -4.85 6.80 -1.21
CA LEU A 69 -4.14 8.06 -1.40
C LEU A 69 -3.96 8.40 -2.88
N TYR A 70 -3.65 7.42 -3.74
CA TYR A 70 -3.56 7.65 -5.17
C TYR A 70 -4.86 8.24 -5.75
N ILE A 71 -6.00 7.67 -5.37
CA ILE A 71 -7.33 8.10 -5.84
C ILE A 71 -7.66 9.50 -5.29
N ILE A 72 -7.44 9.73 -3.99
CA ILE A 72 -7.72 11.02 -3.33
C ILE A 72 -6.86 12.15 -3.91
N LEU A 73 -5.61 11.86 -4.28
CA LEU A 73 -4.71 12.82 -4.89
C LEU A 73 -5.02 13.07 -6.38
N SER A 74 -6.00 12.36 -6.96
CA SER A 74 -6.44 12.50 -8.37
C SER A 74 -5.26 12.51 -9.36
N THR A 75 -4.28 11.63 -9.13
CA THR A 75 -3.03 11.65 -9.89
C THR A 75 -3.28 11.15 -11.32
N PRO A 76 -2.79 11.83 -12.38
CA PRO A 76 -3.07 11.44 -13.77
C PRO A 76 -2.21 10.29 -14.30
N ARG A 77 -1.35 9.70 -13.46
CA ARG A 77 -0.35 8.68 -13.85
C ARG A 77 -0.73 7.33 -13.23
N PRO A 78 -1.44 6.45 -13.95
CA PRO A 78 -2.03 5.22 -13.39
C PRO A 78 -1.01 4.34 -12.67
N TYR A 79 0.22 4.24 -13.16
CA TYR A 79 1.25 3.38 -12.57
C TYR A 79 1.75 3.84 -11.19
N ILE A 80 1.52 5.09 -10.78
CA ILE A 80 1.88 5.58 -9.44
C ILE A 80 1.11 4.82 -8.34
N ILE A 81 -0.08 4.30 -8.65
CA ILE A 81 -0.87 3.52 -7.70
C ILE A 81 -0.09 2.33 -7.14
N LEU A 82 0.71 1.66 -7.98
CA LEU A 82 1.48 0.49 -7.57
C LEU A 82 2.65 0.88 -6.67
N THR A 83 3.33 1.99 -6.99
CA THR A 83 4.39 2.55 -6.14
C THR A 83 3.85 2.92 -4.77
N LEU A 84 2.69 3.60 -4.71
CA LEU A 84 2.07 3.96 -3.43
C LEU A 84 1.57 2.72 -2.68
N ALA A 85 0.84 1.82 -3.34
CA ALA A 85 0.29 0.64 -2.69
C ALA A 85 1.37 -0.25 -2.07
N PHE A 86 2.37 -0.67 -2.86
CA PHE A 86 3.46 -1.49 -2.33
C PHE A 86 4.43 -0.71 -1.45
N GLY A 87 4.62 0.59 -1.68
CA GLY A 87 5.46 1.44 -0.83
C GLY A 87 4.89 1.56 0.58
N PHE A 88 3.57 1.79 0.70
CA PHE A 88 2.91 1.78 2.00
C PHE A 88 2.77 0.38 2.59
N ALA A 89 2.64 -0.69 1.78
CA ALA A 89 2.71 -2.06 2.29
C ALA A 89 4.08 -2.35 2.92
N CYS A 90 5.17 -1.98 2.25
CA CYS A 90 6.53 -2.05 2.78
C CYS A 90 6.67 -1.24 4.08
N LEU A 91 6.15 -0.01 4.10
CA LEU A 91 6.11 0.81 5.32
C LEU A 91 5.38 0.09 6.47
N GLY A 92 4.23 -0.50 6.20
CA GLY A 92 3.48 -1.27 7.19
C GLY A 92 4.25 -2.44 7.75
N ARG A 93 5.04 -3.13 6.94
CA ARG A 93 5.95 -4.19 7.43
C ARG A 93 7.09 -3.65 8.29
N VAL A 94 7.69 -2.53 7.89
CA VAL A 94 8.69 -1.85 8.72
C VAL A 94 8.10 -1.44 10.07
N LEU A 95 6.88 -0.90 10.08
CA LEU A 95 6.14 -0.60 11.30
C LEU A 95 5.89 -1.86 12.14
N ALA A 96 5.57 -3.00 11.53
CA ALA A 96 5.42 -4.25 12.26
C ALA A 96 6.74 -4.66 12.96
N PHE A 97 7.88 -4.46 12.31
CA PHE A 97 9.19 -4.77 12.91
C PHE A 97 9.46 -3.91 14.14
N VAL A 98 9.09 -2.63 14.08
CA VAL A 98 9.33 -1.65 15.16
C VAL A 98 8.31 -1.78 16.28
N LEU A 99 7.02 -1.85 15.93
CA LEU A 99 5.91 -1.77 16.88
C LEU A 99 5.50 -3.12 17.46
N ASP A 100 5.59 -4.19 16.66
CA ASP A 100 5.19 -5.53 17.10
C ASP A 100 6.40 -6.45 17.37
N GLY A 101 7.62 -6.00 17.05
CA GLY A 101 8.84 -6.78 17.24
C GLY A 101 8.96 -7.99 16.31
N VAL A 102 8.20 -8.02 15.20
CA VAL A 102 8.06 -9.21 14.35
C VAL A 102 9.08 -9.24 13.20
N ARG A 103 10.35 -9.55 13.48
CA ARG A 103 11.40 -9.57 12.45
C ARG A 103 11.91 -10.98 12.13
N SER A 104 11.02 -11.87 11.69
CA SER A 104 11.41 -13.19 11.19
C SER A 104 12.00 -13.11 9.76
N ARG A 105 12.64 -14.20 9.31
CA ARG A 105 13.18 -14.28 7.94
C ARG A 105 12.10 -14.08 6.89
N GLU A 106 10.94 -14.70 7.09
CA GLU A 106 9.77 -14.58 6.21
C GLU A 106 9.30 -13.14 6.12
N ASN A 107 9.22 -12.44 7.26
CA ASN A 107 8.82 -11.05 7.34
C ASN A 107 9.79 -10.12 6.58
N VAL A 108 11.11 -10.35 6.72
CA VAL A 108 12.13 -9.59 5.99
C VAL A 108 12.05 -9.86 4.48
N LEU A 109 11.86 -11.12 4.07
CA LEU A 109 11.69 -11.47 2.67
C LEU A 109 10.44 -10.80 2.08
N ALA A 110 9.33 -10.80 2.81
CA ALA A 110 8.09 -10.18 2.36
C ALA A 110 8.22 -8.63 2.26
N ALA A 111 8.88 -7.98 3.23
CA ALA A 111 9.19 -6.55 3.15
C ALA A 111 10.12 -6.20 1.99
N THR A 112 11.10 -7.05 1.70
CA THR A 112 11.98 -6.88 0.56
C THR A 112 11.20 -7.05 -0.75
N GLY A 113 10.28 -8.01 -0.82
CA GLY A 113 9.36 -8.19 -1.94
C GLY A 113 8.52 -6.94 -2.21
N ASP A 114 7.85 -6.41 -1.18
CA ASP A 114 7.06 -5.17 -1.30
C ASP A 114 7.92 -3.98 -1.74
N ALA A 115 9.14 -3.85 -1.21
CA ALA A 115 10.07 -2.79 -1.63
C ALA A 115 10.45 -2.91 -3.12
N ILE A 116 10.73 -4.12 -3.61
CA ILE A 116 11.03 -4.36 -5.03
C ILE A 116 9.80 -4.03 -5.89
N LEU A 117 8.62 -4.51 -5.50
CA LEU A 117 7.36 -4.26 -6.21
C LEU A 117 6.96 -2.78 -6.22
N ALA A 118 7.34 -2.00 -5.21
CA ALA A 118 7.17 -0.55 -5.19
C ALA A 118 8.19 0.17 -6.07
N THR A 119 9.44 -0.30 -6.08
CA THR A 119 10.57 0.34 -6.77
C THR A 119 10.46 0.25 -8.28
N LEU A 120 10.05 -0.90 -8.83
CA LEU A 120 9.94 -1.07 -10.28
C LEU A 120 8.99 -0.03 -10.95
N PRO A 121 7.72 0.14 -10.51
CA PRO A 121 6.85 1.19 -11.04
C PRO A 121 7.36 2.60 -10.71
N ALA A 122 8.10 2.79 -9.60
CA ALA A 122 8.69 4.10 -9.28
C ALA A 122 9.79 4.48 -10.29
N LEU A 123 10.62 3.52 -10.68
CA LEU A 123 11.63 3.69 -11.73
C LEU A 123 10.99 3.96 -13.09
N TYR A 124 9.86 3.30 -13.39
CA TYR A 124 9.09 3.58 -14.61
C TYR A 124 8.57 5.02 -14.63
N VAL A 125 7.87 5.43 -13.58
CA VAL A 125 7.27 6.78 -13.48
C VAL A 125 8.32 7.90 -13.48
N SER A 126 9.51 7.61 -12.96
CA SER A 126 10.64 8.56 -12.95
C SER A 126 11.42 8.60 -14.27
N GLY A 127 11.10 7.74 -15.24
CA GLY A 127 11.81 7.67 -16.54
C GLY A 127 13.15 6.94 -16.49
N ASN A 128 13.50 6.32 -15.36
CA ASN A 128 14.79 5.65 -15.13
C ASN A 128 14.85 4.22 -15.70
N LEU A 129 13.79 3.73 -16.35
CA LEU A 129 13.74 2.41 -17.00
C LEU A 129 14.00 2.44 -18.52
N GLY A 130 14.33 3.58 -19.12
CA GLY A 130 14.55 3.67 -20.57
C GLY A 130 15.70 2.81 -21.13
N TRP A 131 16.52 2.20 -20.27
CA TRP A 131 17.52 1.20 -20.65
C TRP A 131 16.92 -0.19 -20.91
N VAL A 132 15.79 -0.53 -20.29
CA VAL A 132 15.05 -1.78 -20.54
C VAL A 132 14.47 -1.78 -21.94
N ASP A 133 13.87 -0.65 -22.34
CA ASP A 133 13.29 -0.49 -23.68
C ASP A 133 14.35 -0.72 -24.77
N ARG A 134 15.58 -0.21 -24.55
CA ARG A 134 16.72 -0.42 -25.46
C ARG A 134 17.22 -1.86 -25.52
N LEU A 135 17.07 -2.64 -24.44
CA LEU A 135 17.52 -4.04 -24.40
C LEU A 135 16.52 -4.99 -25.04
N LEU A 136 15.22 -4.73 -24.89
CA LEU A 136 14.16 -5.66 -25.30
C LEU A 136 13.62 -5.38 -26.70
N PHE A 137 13.70 -4.12 -27.16
CA PHE A 137 13.09 -3.67 -28.40
C PHE A 137 14.07 -2.92 -29.34
N GLY A 138 15.36 -2.91 -29.01
CA GLY A 138 16.43 -2.29 -29.79
C GLY A 138 17.12 -3.22 -30.78
#